data_AF-A0A7W1QG46-F1
#
_entry.id   AF-A0A7W1QG46-F1
#
_cell.length_a   1.000
_cell.length_b   1.000
_cell.length_c   1.000
_cell.angle_alpha   90.00
_cell.angle_beta   90.00
_cell.angle_gamma   90.00
#
_symmetry.space_group_name_H-M   'P 1'
#
loop_
_entity.id
_entity.type
_entity.pdbx_description
1 polymer ?
#
loop_
_entity_poly.entity_id
_entity_poly.type
_entity_poly.pdbx_seq_one_letter_code
_entity_poly.pdbx_strand_id
1 'polypeptide(L)' 'MAEIGIFFSCEERTALEIVHAAPRAERAGFRSAWISDHFHPWNDEQGESPFVWSVLGAAAAV' A
#
# COMPACT_ATOMS: atom_id res chain seq x y z
N MET A 1 -16.60 -8.23 -17.44
CA MET A 1 -16.79 -6.89 -16.84
C MET A 1 -15.44 -6.43 -16.32
N ALA A 2 -15.11 -5.14 -16.40
CA ALA A 2 -13.84 -4.64 -15.90
C ALA A 2 -13.84 -4.56 -14.36
N GLU A 3 -12.69 -4.80 -13.74
CA GLU A 3 -12.47 -4.64 -12.30
C GLU A 3 -11.70 -3.34 -12.04
N ILE A 4 -12.07 -2.65 -10.96
CA ILE A 4 -11.32 -1.51 -10.44
C ILE A 4 -10.64 -1.94 -9.15
N GLY A 5 -9.32 -1.79 -9.09
CA GLY A 5 -8.55 -1.99 -7.86
C GLY A 5 -7.78 -0.73 -7.47
N ILE A 6 -7.03 -0.82 -6.37
CA ILE A 6 -6.30 0.30 -5.76
C ILE A 6 -4.80 0.04 -5.74
N PHE A 7 -3.99 1.09 -5.87
CA PHE A 7 -2.54 1.01 -5.71
C PHE A 7 -2.11 1.72 -4.43
N PHE A 8 -1.39 1.01 -3.56
CA PHE A 8 -0.72 1.58 -2.39
C PHE A 8 0.70 2.00 -2.79
N SER A 9 0.92 3.30 -2.92
CA SER A 9 2.24 3.86 -3.18
C SER A 9 3.08 3.85 -1.91
N CYS A 10 4.08 2.97 -1.88
CA CYS A 10 5.12 2.93 -0.84
C CYS A 10 6.07 4.13 -0.94
N GLU A 11 6.07 4.84 -2.05
CA GLU A 11 6.86 6.05 -2.27
C GLU A 11 6.31 7.22 -1.46
N GLU A 12 4.98 7.37 -1.42
CA GLU A 12 4.28 8.54 -0.86
C GLU A 12 3.63 8.32 0.51
N ARG A 13 3.68 7.09 1.02
CA ARG A 13 2.97 6.69 2.24
C ARG A 13 3.86 5.86 3.14
N THR A 14 3.77 6.16 4.43
CA THR A 14 4.39 5.35 5.47
C THR A 14 3.76 3.95 5.51
N ALA A 15 4.50 2.98 6.05
CA ALA A 15 3.99 1.63 6.30
C ALA A 15 2.65 1.63 7.06
N LEU A 16 2.53 2.46 8.10
CA LEU A 16 1.37 2.50 8.97
C LEU A 16 0.13 3.05 8.26
N GLU A 17 0.31 4.08 7.42
CA GLU A 17 -0.79 4.63 6.62
C GLU A 17 -1.34 3.58 5.65
N ILE A 18 -0.46 2.81 5.00
CA ILE A 18 -0.88 1.73 4.09
C ILE A 18 -1.66 0.65 4.85
N VAL A 19 -1.13 0.18 6.00
CA VAL A 19 -1.81 -0.83 6.84
C VAL A 19 -3.21 -0.35 7.26
N HIS A 20 -3.37 0.92 7.62
CA HIS A 20 -4.67 1.48 7.98
C HIS A 20 -5.59 1.76 6.77
N ALA A 21 -5.02 1.96 5.58
CA ALA A 21 -5.78 2.18 4.36
C ALA A 21 -6.34 0.88 3.77
N ALA A 22 -5.64 -0.25 3.92
CA ALA A 22 -6.06 -1.56 3.40
C ALA A 22 -7.53 -1.94 3.76
N PRO A 23 -7.94 -1.96 5.05
CA PRO A 23 -9.32 -2.30 5.40
C PRO A 23 -10.33 -1.21 4.98
N ARG A 24 -9.89 0.03 4.75
CA ARG A 24 -10.75 1.10 4.20
C ARG A 24 -11.00 0.88 2.72
N ALA A 25 -9.99 0.45 1.97
CA ALA A 25 -10.11 0.14 0.55
C ALA A 25 -11.06 -1.05 0.32
N GLU A 26 -10.94 -2.10 1.13
CA GLU A 26 -11.87 -3.24 1.07
C GLU A 26 -13.32 -2.79 1.36
N ARG A 27 -13.54 -2.00 2.43
CA ARG A 27 -14.87 -1.44 2.74
C ARG A 27 -15.42 -0.52 1.66
N ALA A 28 -14.55 0.12 0.87
CA ALA A 28 -14.94 0.94 -0.27
C ALA A 28 -15.28 0.12 -1.53
N GLY A 29 -15.10 -1.21 -1.49
CA GLY A 29 -15.47 -2.13 -2.56
C GLY A 29 -14.34 -2.52 -3.51
N PHE A 30 -13.10 -2.10 -3.23
CA PHE A 30 -11.94 -2.57 -4.00
C PHE A 30 -11.67 -4.05 -3.68
N ARG A 31 -11.57 -4.88 -4.72
CA ARG A 31 -11.33 -6.33 -4.61
C ARG A 31 -9.91 -6.76 -4.92
N SER A 32 -9.14 -5.85 -5.51
CA SER A 32 -7.73 -6.02 -5.83
C SER A 32 -6.96 -4.80 -5.35
N ALA A 33 -5.77 -5.07 -4.84
CA ALA A 33 -4.80 -4.05 -4.46
C ALA A 33 -3.42 -4.43 -4.99
N TRP A 34 -2.65 -3.42 -5.36
CA TRP A 34 -1.23 -3.52 -5.69
C TRP A 34 -0.45 -2.62 -4.74
N ILE A 35 0.82 -2.92 -4.56
CA ILE A 35 1.74 -2.17 -3.71
C ILE A 35 3.11 -2.14 -4.39
N SER A 36 3.81 -1.01 -4.35
CA SER A 36 5.18 -0.91 -4.85
C SER A 36 6.18 -1.58 -3.91
N ASP A 37 7.19 -2.23 -4.47
CA ASP A 37 8.32 -2.83 -3.75
C ASP A 37 9.61 -2.14 -4.18
N HIS A 38 10.14 -1.30 -3.29
CA HIS A 38 11.35 -0.53 -3.52
C HIS A 38 12.29 -0.64 -2.31
N PHE A 39 13.58 -0.62 -2.60
CA PHE A 39 14.61 -0.54 -1.58
C PHE A 39 14.92 0.90 -1.18
N HIS A 40 14.84 1.83 -2.13
CA HIS A 40 15.05 3.26 -1.92
C HIS A 40 13.82 4.05 -2.38
N PRO A 41 13.54 5.21 -1.76
CA PRO A 41 12.58 6.16 -2.30
C PRO A 41 12.95 6.55 -3.73
N TRP A 42 11.94 6.85 -4.56
CA TRP A 42 12.17 7.32 -5.92
C TRP A 42 12.86 8.68 -5.96
N ASN A 43 12.52 9.53 -5.00
CA ASN A 43 13.13 10.84 -4.78
C ASN A 43 13.01 11.23 -3.30
N ASP A 44 13.79 12.24 -2.91
CA ASP A 44 13.87 12.72 -1.53
C ASP A 44 12.58 13.44 -1.06
N GLU A 45 11.74 13.94 -1.97
CA GLU A 45 10.52 14.67 -1.62
C GLU A 45 9.39 13.75 -1.14
N GLN A 46 9.25 12.55 -1.73
CA GLN A 46 8.27 11.56 -1.28
C GLN A 46 8.77 10.81 -0.02
N GLY A 47 10.05 10.40 -0.01
CA GLY A 47 10.78 10.01 1.19
C GLY A 47 10.49 8.62 1.78
N GLU A 48 9.47 7.90 1.30
CA GLU A 48 9.09 6.59 1.84
C GLU A 48 9.54 5.42 0.94
N SER A 49 9.88 4.29 1.57
CA SER A 49 10.20 3.02 0.91
C SER A 49 10.12 1.85 1.91
N PRO A 50 8.96 1.62 2.57
CA PRO A 50 8.84 0.59 3.58
C PRO A 50 9.04 -0.82 3.01
N PHE A 51 9.57 -1.74 3.84
CA PHE A 51 9.76 -3.13 3.45
C PHE A 51 8.41 -3.83 3.22
N VAL A 52 8.08 -4.07 1.95
CA VAL A 52 6.72 -4.41 1.50
C VAL A 52 6.16 -5.67 2.15
N TRP A 53 7.00 -6.68 2.41
CA TRP A 53 6.55 -7.96 2.95
C TRP A 53 6.02 -7.84 4.38
N SER A 54 6.61 -6.97 5.20
CA SER A 54 6.08 -6.66 6.52
C SER A 54 4.78 -5.87 6.45
N VAL A 55 4.67 -4.94 5.50
CA VAL A 55 3.44 -4.15 5.28
C VAL A 55 2.29 -5.07 4.86
N LEU A 56 2.52 -5.97 3.90
CA LEU A 56 1.53 -6.95 3.45
C LEU A 56 1.08 -7.87 4.59
N GLY A 57 2.01 -8.37 5.40
CA GLY A 57 1.68 -9.20 6.55
C GLY A 57 0.82 -8.46 7.58
N ALA A 58 1.14 -7.19 7.86
CA ALA A 58 0.35 -6.37 8.79
C ALA A 58 -1.02 -5.99 8.22
N ALA A 59 -1.10 -5.64 6.93
CA ALA A 59 -2.35 -5.29 6.25
C ALA A 59 -3.31 -6.47 6.14
N ALA A 60 -2.80 -7.70 6.01
CA ALA A 60 -3.62 -8.92 5.98
C ALA A 60 -4.06 -9.41 7.37
N ALA A 61 -3.48 -8.87 8.45
CA ALA A 61 -3.78 -9.25 9.83
C ALA A 61 -4.90 -8.40 10.47
N VAL A 62 -5.38 -7.36 9.79
CA VAL A 62 -6.42 -6.42 10.24
C VAL A 62 -7.72 -6.60 9.47
#